data_AF-A0A6A2YA14-F1
#
_entry.id   AF-A0A6A2YA14-F1
#
_cell.length_a   1.000
_cell.length_b   1.000
_cell.length_c   1.000
_cell.angle_alpha   90.00
_cell.angle_beta   90.00
_cell.angle_gamma   90.00
#
_symmetry.space_group_name_H-M   'P 1'
#
loop_
_entity.id
_entity.type
_entity.pdbx_description
1 polymer ?
#
loop_
_entity_poly.entity_id
_entity_poly.type
_entity_poly.pdbx_seq_one_letter_code
_entity_poly.pdbx_strand_id
1 'polypeptide(L)'
;MQLGGHVGEILGGNLLSTYRSVLNANQVFDLGETKPDKVLRQIYASLGSLKQRGDVLASAIENSLRIIVAGGDGTSGWLLGVISDLKLPHPPPVATVPLGTGNNLPFSFGWGRKNPGTDRQSVFSFLEQVRNANEMKIDSWHIIMRMRSPKEGSCDPIGPLELPHSLHAFHRISQTDKLDTYNWCEVFLRDGYHTFRGGFWNYFSMGSFVKFIQVQFLLRIIVSAIYKSFFMVKQGTYVKLGCTQGWLFGSLFRPSPMSIAQITKVKVMKKQGQWEDLKIPRCIGSIVCLNLPSFSGGFNPWGTPFRKKFLDRGLTPPFVDDGLIEIVGFRNVLHGLVLLAPNGHGYRLAQAKAVRFEFKKDAANHTFMRIDGEPWKQPLPADDDTVVVEISHFGQVSMLATPSCRSRSVADPSSPTACYDEDKSSTDKGETADDYEAKRKFGAADSFKLPDEIDIARLS
;
A
#
# COMPACT_ATOMS: atom_id res chain seq x y z
N MET A 1 7.32 2.32 -19.59
CA MET A 1 6.17 1.57 -19.03
C MET A 1 6.66 0.19 -18.61
N GLN A 2 6.07 -0.43 -17.58
CA GLN A 2 6.31 -1.86 -17.28
C GLN A 2 4.97 -2.55 -17.11
N LEU A 3 4.80 -3.68 -17.79
CA LEU A 3 3.50 -4.27 -18.09
C LEU A 3 3.30 -5.50 -17.19
N GLY A 4 2.20 -5.53 -16.44
CA GLY A 4 1.79 -6.68 -15.65
C GLY A 4 0.51 -7.30 -16.22
N GLY A 5 0.61 -8.51 -16.77
CA GLY A 5 -0.51 -9.30 -17.28
C GLY A 5 -0.97 -8.92 -18.69
N HIS A 6 -1.58 -9.87 -19.41
CA HIS A 6 -1.91 -9.78 -20.85
C HIS A 6 -2.76 -8.55 -21.24
N VAL A 7 -3.62 -8.08 -20.34
CA VAL A 7 -4.45 -6.87 -20.56
C VAL A 7 -3.66 -5.58 -20.32
N GLY A 8 -2.79 -5.57 -19.31
CA GLY A 8 -1.88 -4.46 -19.05
C GLY A 8 -0.86 -4.30 -20.17
N GLU A 9 -0.40 -5.40 -20.75
CA GLU A 9 0.51 -5.44 -21.89
C GLU A 9 -0.08 -4.81 -23.15
N ILE A 10 -1.29 -5.21 -23.55
CA ILE A 10 -1.96 -4.64 -24.74
C ILE A 10 -2.28 -3.16 -24.54
N LEU A 11 -2.84 -2.79 -23.38
CA LEU A 11 -3.16 -1.39 -23.08
C LEU A 11 -1.91 -0.51 -22.99
N GLY A 12 -0.85 -1.00 -22.35
CA GLY A 12 0.39 -0.26 -22.20
C GLY A 12 1.17 -0.14 -23.51
N GLY A 13 1.16 -1.17 -24.38
CA GLY A 13 1.75 -1.07 -25.72
C GLY A 13 1.07 -0.01 -26.59
N ASN A 14 -0.27 0.01 -26.61
CA ASN A 14 -1.04 1.03 -27.31
C ASN A 14 -0.77 2.43 -26.73
N LEU A 15 -0.78 2.55 -25.40
CA LEU A 15 -0.52 3.81 -24.72
C LEU A 15 0.90 4.32 -25.01
N LEU A 16 1.91 3.44 -25.01
CA LEU A 16 3.29 3.77 -25.33
C LEU A 16 3.42 4.32 -26.75
N SER A 17 2.77 3.66 -27.72
CA SER A 17 2.72 4.11 -29.11
C SER A 17 2.09 5.50 -29.23
N THR A 18 0.96 5.73 -28.54
CA THR A 18 0.29 7.03 -28.54
C THR A 18 1.16 8.12 -27.92
N TYR A 19 1.79 7.89 -26.76
CA TYR A 19 2.72 8.86 -26.16
C TYR A 19 3.89 9.17 -27.09
N ARG A 20 4.49 8.17 -27.75
CA ARG A 20 5.56 8.37 -28.75
C ARG A 20 5.09 9.17 -29.99
N SER A 21 3.80 9.15 -30.31
CA SER A 21 3.22 9.97 -31.39
C SER A 21 2.90 11.41 -30.98
N VAL A 22 2.84 11.70 -29.68
CA VAL A 22 2.44 13.00 -29.13
C VAL A 22 3.66 13.77 -28.59
N LEU A 23 4.59 13.07 -27.95
CA LEU A 23 5.78 13.63 -27.30
C LEU A 23 7.04 13.30 -28.10
N ASN A 24 8.13 14.02 -27.80
CA ASN A 24 9.43 13.74 -28.40
C ASN A 24 9.94 12.35 -27.98
N ALA A 25 10.66 11.67 -28.88
CA ALA A 25 11.22 10.33 -28.62
C ALA A 25 12.13 10.29 -27.37
N ASN A 26 12.79 11.40 -27.02
CA ASN A 26 13.64 11.52 -25.83
C ASN A 26 12.85 11.79 -24.54
N GLN A 27 11.51 11.83 -24.59
CA GLN A 27 10.63 12.05 -23.44
C GLN A 27 9.86 10.78 -23.04
N VAL A 28 9.87 9.73 -23.87
CA VAL A 28 9.05 8.53 -23.67
C VAL A 28 9.93 7.28 -23.65
N PHE A 29 10.03 6.68 -22.46
CA PHE A 29 10.90 5.53 -22.23
C PHE A 29 10.09 4.26 -21.93
N ASP A 30 10.50 3.14 -22.57
CA ASP A 30 10.05 1.82 -22.19
C ASP A 30 10.92 1.31 -21.02
N LEU A 31 10.29 0.91 -19.92
CA LEU A 31 11.02 0.44 -18.74
C LEU A 31 11.44 -1.03 -18.87
N GLY A 32 10.86 -1.76 -19.83
CA GLY A 32 11.37 -3.07 -20.24
C GLY A 32 12.70 -2.99 -20.98
N GLU A 33 12.96 -1.86 -21.65
CA GLU A 33 14.20 -1.62 -22.41
C GLU A 33 15.24 -0.88 -21.56
N THR A 34 14.84 0.21 -20.90
CA THR A 34 15.74 1.08 -20.14
C THR A 34 15.24 1.32 -18.72
N LYS A 35 16.08 0.98 -17.74
CA LYS A 35 15.76 1.18 -16.31
C LYS A 35 15.65 2.68 -15.95
N PRO A 36 14.77 3.05 -15.01
CA PRO A 36 14.50 4.45 -14.66
C PRO A 36 15.73 5.15 -14.07
N ASP A 37 16.62 4.44 -13.37
CA ASP A 37 17.85 5.02 -12.81
C ASP A 37 18.79 5.52 -13.91
N LYS A 38 18.94 4.77 -15.00
CA LYS A 38 19.75 5.18 -16.14
C LYS A 38 19.18 6.41 -16.82
N VAL A 39 17.86 6.41 -17.06
CA VAL A 39 17.14 7.53 -17.68
C VAL A 39 17.30 8.81 -16.86
N LEU A 40 17.03 8.74 -15.55
CA LEU A 40 17.10 9.91 -14.68
C LEU A 40 18.53 10.45 -14.55
N ARG A 41 19.54 9.57 -14.38
CA ARG A 41 20.94 10.00 -14.36
C ARG A 41 21.32 10.72 -15.66
N GLN A 42 20.90 10.19 -16.81
CA GLN A 42 21.20 10.81 -18.10
C GLN A 42 20.55 12.17 -18.27
N ILE A 43 19.27 12.32 -17.89
CA ILE A 43 18.54 13.60 -17.96
C ILE A 43 19.24 14.64 -17.08
N TYR A 44 19.50 14.33 -15.81
CA TYR A 44 20.12 15.27 -14.88
C TYR A 44 21.58 15.58 -15.22
N ALA A 45 22.34 14.61 -15.74
CA ALA A 45 23.69 14.87 -16.25
C ALA A 45 23.66 15.83 -17.45
N SER A 46 22.70 15.65 -18.37
CA SER A 46 22.53 16.51 -19.53
C SER A 46 22.13 17.93 -19.12
N LEU A 47 21.14 18.07 -18.24
CA LEU A 47 20.72 19.36 -17.69
C LEU A 47 21.85 20.04 -16.93
N GLY A 48 22.61 19.31 -16.11
CA GLY A 48 23.78 19.83 -15.42
C GLY A 48 24.85 20.36 -16.37
N SER A 49 25.16 19.62 -17.44
CA SER A 49 26.10 20.06 -18.47
C SER A 49 25.63 21.28 -19.26
N LEU A 50 24.33 21.41 -19.51
CA LEU A 50 23.74 22.59 -20.15
C LEU A 50 23.79 23.82 -19.23
N LYS A 51 23.48 23.65 -17.94
CA LYS A 51 23.62 24.71 -16.92
C LYS A 51 25.05 25.23 -16.82
N GLN A 52 26.04 24.34 -16.82
CA GLN A 52 27.46 24.73 -16.81
C GLN A 52 27.88 25.52 -18.05
N ARG A 53 27.21 25.31 -19.18
CA ARG A 53 27.41 26.06 -20.43
C ARG A 53 26.61 27.37 -20.50
N GLY A 54 25.89 27.73 -19.43
CA GLY A 54 25.13 28.97 -19.35
C GLY A 54 23.72 28.90 -19.97
N ASP A 55 23.20 27.71 -20.25
CA ASP A 55 21.83 27.56 -20.76
C ASP A 55 20.80 27.87 -19.66
N VAL A 56 20.12 29.00 -19.81
CA VAL A 56 19.08 29.47 -18.88
C VAL A 56 17.84 28.59 -18.88
N LEU A 57 17.54 27.90 -19.98
CA LEU A 57 16.39 27.01 -20.09
C LEU A 57 16.60 25.72 -19.31
N ALA A 58 17.84 25.25 -19.17
CA ALA A 58 18.13 24.01 -18.44
C ALA A 58 17.68 24.09 -16.96
N SER A 59 17.82 25.25 -16.33
CA SER A 59 17.29 25.50 -14.97
C SER A 59 15.78 25.56 -14.94
N ALA A 60 15.15 26.23 -15.90
CA ALA A 60 13.70 26.29 -15.98
C ALA A 60 13.08 24.90 -16.25
N ILE A 61 13.72 24.09 -17.09
CA ILE A 61 13.31 22.71 -17.39
C ILE A 61 13.44 21.85 -16.14
N GLU A 62 14.56 21.89 -15.42
CA GLU A 62 14.72 21.11 -14.18
C GLU A 62 13.64 21.45 -13.13
N ASN A 63 13.33 22.74 -12.96
CA ASN A 63 12.34 23.20 -11.98
C ASN A 63 10.89 22.90 -12.40
N SER A 64 10.64 22.72 -13.70
CA SER A 64 9.29 22.45 -14.25
C SER A 64 9.09 20.99 -14.64
N LEU A 65 10.11 20.14 -14.47
CA LEU A 65 10.10 18.74 -14.88
C LEU A 65 9.06 17.96 -14.09
N ARG A 66 8.20 17.23 -14.81
CA ARG A 66 7.18 16.33 -14.26
C ARG A 66 7.35 14.96 -14.89
N ILE A 67 7.17 13.91 -14.09
CA ILE A 67 7.25 12.53 -14.59
C ILE A 67 5.87 11.90 -14.61
N ILE A 68 5.56 11.19 -15.69
CA ILE A 68 4.39 10.32 -15.79
C ILE A 68 4.88 8.88 -15.78
N VAL A 69 4.42 8.09 -14.81
CA VAL A 69 4.64 6.64 -14.78
C VAL A 69 3.35 5.92 -15.12
N ALA A 70 3.38 5.15 -16.20
CA ALA A 70 2.26 4.30 -16.60
C ALA A 70 2.59 2.84 -16.30
N GLY A 71 1.83 2.26 -15.38
CA GLY A 71 2.08 0.93 -14.80
C GLY A 71 1.16 0.61 -13.63
N GLY A 72 1.51 -0.40 -12.84
CA GLY A 72 0.88 -0.68 -11.55
C GLY A 72 1.50 0.09 -10.38
N ASP A 73 1.02 -0.16 -9.17
CA ASP A 73 1.59 0.40 -7.94
C ASP A 73 3.08 0.00 -7.79
N GLY A 74 3.46 -1.25 -8.12
CA GLY A 74 4.85 -1.71 -8.06
C GLY A 74 5.80 -0.97 -9.03
N THR A 75 5.38 -0.72 -10.28
CA THR A 75 6.17 0.10 -11.24
C THR A 75 6.33 1.53 -10.74
N SER A 76 5.29 2.08 -10.12
CA SER A 76 5.33 3.42 -9.53
C SER A 76 6.29 3.44 -8.34
N GLY A 77 6.20 2.46 -7.44
CA GLY A 77 7.11 2.29 -6.30
C GLY A 77 8.56 2.12 -6.72
N TRP A 78 8.84 1.38 -7.80
CA TRP A 78 10.19 1.25 -8.34
C TRP A 78 10.78 2.61 -8.77
N LEU A 79 10.01 3.42 -9.51
CA LEU A 79 10.44 4.77 -9.89
C LEU A 79 10.64 5.67 -8.66
N LEU A 80 9.73 5.64 -7.70
CA LEU A 80 9.82 6.46 -6.48
C LEU A 80 11.06 6.06 -5.65
N GLY A 81 11.38 4.77 -5.57
CA GLY A 81 12.61 4.30 -4.93
C GLY A 81 13.86 4.83 -5.61
N VAL A 82 13.91 4.79 -6.94
CA VAL A 82 15.02 5.37 -7.71
C VAL A 82 15.14 6.88 -7.47
N ILE A 83 14.03 7.63 -7.45
CA ILE A 83 14.07 9.07 -7.17
C ILE A 83 14.65 9.35 -5.77
N SER A 84 14.22 8.57 -4.76
CA SER A 84 14.76 8.66 -3.39
C SER A 84 16.25 8.35 -3.34
N ASP A 85 16.71 7.30 -4.03
CA ASP A 85 18.10 6.84 -4.00
C ASP A 85 19.06 7.78 -4.74
N LEU A 86 18.59 8.42 -5.82
CA LEU A 86 19.41 9.32 -6.63
C LEU A 86 19.73 10.65 -5.94
N LYS A 87 18.99 11.04 -4.89
CA LYS A 87 19.18 12.30 -4.15
C LYS A 87 19.31 13.51 -5.09
N LEU A 88 18.40 13.59 -6.05
CA LEU A 88 18.39 14.64 -7.07
C LEU A 88 18.24 16.03 -6.41
N PRO A 89 18.88 17.10 -6.93
CA PRO A 89 18.78 18.44 -6.35
C PRO A 89 17.34 18.96 -6.28
N HIS A 90 16.60 18.79 -7.37
CA HIS A 90 15.17 19.08 -7.46
C HIS A 90 14.47 17.81 -7.99
N PRO A 91 14.02 16.90 -7.11
CA PRO A 91 13.36 15.68 -7.53
C PRO A 91 11.98 16.03 -8.14
N PRO A 92 11.65 15.51 -9.34
CA PRO A 92 10.45 15.93 -10.06
C PRO A 92 9.22 15.19 -9.50
N PRO A 93 8.05 15.84 -9.43
CA PRO A 93 6.84 15.19 -8.96
C PRO A 93 6.31 14.16 -9.98
N VAL A 94 5.71 13.09 -9.47
CA VAL A 94 5.27 11.94 -10.27
C VAL A 94 3.75 11.87 -10.38
N ALA A 95 3.22 11.79 -11.60
CA ALA A 95 1.85 11.38 -11.88
C ALA A 95 1.80 9.90 -12.29
N THR A 96 0.80 9.17 -11.81
CA THR A 96 0.64 7.74 -12.08
C THR A 96 -0.54 7.48 -13.01
N VAL A 97 -0.32 6.78 -14.12
CA VAL A 97 -1.39 6.28 -15.00
C VAL A 97 -1.79 4.86 -14.56
N PRO A 98 -3.05 4.62 -14.19
CA PRO A 98 -3.53 3.35 -13.69
C PRO A 98 -3.59 2.26 -14.78
N LEU A 99 -2.54 1.45 -14.89
CA LEU A 99 -2.49 0.27 -15.78
C LEU A 99 -2.53 -1.07 -15.03
N GLY A 100 -2.41 -1.06 -13.70
CA GLY A 100 -2.48 -2.25 -12.86
C GLY A 100 -3.90 -2.64 -12.45
N THR A 101 -4.01 -3.69 -11.62
CA THR A 101 -5.29 -4.15 -11.06
C THR A 101 -5.61 -3.51 -9.69
N GLY A 102 -4.59 -3.02 -8.97
CA GLY A 102 -4.70 -2.45 -7.62
C GLY A 102 -4.87 -0.92 -7.60
N ASN A 103 -4.02 -0.21 -8.35
CA ASN A 103 -4.07 1.23 -8.65
C ASN A 103 -4.39 2.12 -7.43
N ASN A 104 -3.73 1.89 -6.29
CA ASN A 104 -3.99 2.65 -5.07
C ASN A 104 -3.33 4.04 -5.10
N LEU A 105 -2.11 4.15 -5.63
CA LEU A 105 -1.44 5.44 -5.82
C LEU A 105 -2.25 6.35 -6.75
N PRO A 106 -2.57 5.97 -8.01
CA PRO A 106 -3.37 6.82 -8.89
C PRO A 106 -4.73 7.16 -8.31
N PHE A 107 -5.38 6.21 -7.61
CA PHE A 107 -6.66 6.50 -6.98
C PHE A 107 -6.55 7.49 -5.82
N SER A 108 -5.52 7.39 -4.98
CA SER A 108 -5.34 8.28 -3.82
C SER A 108 -5.01 9.71 -4.23
N PHE A 109 -4.30 9.88 -5.36
CA PHE A 109 -3.92 11.20 -5.91
C PHE A 109 -4.88 11.74 -6.99
N GLY A 110 -6.03 11.08 -7.19
CA GLY A 110 -7.13 11.60 -8.00
C GLY A 110 -7.01 11.37 -9.51
N TRP A 111 -6.15 10.44 -9.93
CA TRP A 111 -5.98 9.98 -11.33
C TRP A 111 -6.97 8.87 -11.73
N GLY A 112 -7.82 8.43 -10.79
CA GLY A 112 -8.85 7.42 -11.02
C GLY A 112 -8.36 5.98 -10.89
N ARG A 113 -9.28 5.01 -11.05
CA ARG A 113 -9.02 3.56 -10.87
C ARG A 113 -8.66 2.84 -12.17
N LYS A 114 -9.08 3.40 -13.29
CA LYS A 114 -8.97 2.81 -14.64
C LYS A 114 -8.21 3.77 -15.53
N ASN A 115 -7.49 3.21 -16.49
CA ASN A 115 -6.80 3.99 -17.51
C ASN A 115 -7.79 4.99 -18.17
N PRO A 116 -7.47 6.30 -18.24
CA PRO A 116 -8.32 7.30 -18.90
C PRO A 116 -8.57 7.03 -20.38
N GLY A 117 -7.72 6.22 -21.03
CA GLY A 117 -7.83 5.86 -22.43
C GLY A 117 -6.46 5.65 -23.06
N THR A 118 -6.42 5.10 -24.27
CA THR A 118 -5.14 4.88 -25.00
C THR A 118 -5.07 5.65 -26.31
N ASP A 119 -6.17 6.29 -26.71
CA ASP A 119 -6.22 7.13 -27.90
C ASP A 119 -5.56 8.49 -27.66
N ARG A 120 -5.29 9.19 -28.76
CA ARG A 120 -4.58 10.48 -28.76
C ARG A 120 -5.31 11.55 -27.93
N GLN A 121 -6.64 11.61 -27.98
CA GLN A 121 -7.42 12.61 -27.26
C GLN A 121 -7.35 12.38 -25.75
N SER A 122 -7.46 11.13 -25.32
CA SER A 122 -7.31 10.74 -23.92
C SER A 122 -5.91 11.07 -23.37
N VAL A 123 -4.86 10.81 -24.16
CA VAL A 123 -3.48 11.16 -23.78
C VAL A 123 -3.29 12.67 -23.65
N PHE A 124 -3.80 13.47 -24.59
CA PHE A 124 -3.73 14.94 -24.47
C PHE A 124 -4.49 15.45 -23.24
N SER A 125 -5.69 14.94 -23.00
CA SER A 125 -6.47 15.30 -21.81
C SER A 125 -5.73 14.96 -20.51
N PHE A 126 -5.04 13.82 -20.46
CA PHE A 126 -4.23 13.44 -19.31
C PHE A 126 -3.00 14.35 -19.15
N LEU A 127 -2.29 14.68 -20.23
CA LEU A 127 -1.15 15.61 -20.21
C LEU A 127 -1.56 17.01 -19.70
N GLU A 128 -2.73 17.49 -20.12
CA GLU A 128 -3.32 18.74 -19.63
C GLU A 128 -3.64 18.68 -18.12
N GLN A 129 -4.21 17.57 -17.64
CA GLN A 129 -4.41 17.36 -16.21
C GLN A 129 -3.09 17.34 -15.44
N VAL A 130 -2.06 16.66 -15.96
CA VAL A 130 -0.72 16.61 -15.38
C VAL A 130 -0.07 17.99 -15.33
N ARG A 131 -0.27 18.83 -16.36
CA ARG A 131 0.22 20.21 -16.37
C ARG A 131 -0.40 21.05 -15.25
N ASN A 132 -1.69 20.88 -15.01
CA ASN A 132 -2.45 21.67 -14.03
C ASN A 132 -2.50 21.05 -12.62
N ALA A 133 -1.93 19.86 -12.42
CA ALA A 133 -1.92 19.18 -11.13
C ALA A 133 -1.02 19.88 -10.11
N ASN A 134 -1.38 19.75 -8.84
CA ASN A 134 -0.60 20.30 -7.72
C ASN A 134 0.43 19.28 -7.24
N GLU A 135 1.55 19.78 -6.74
CA GLU A 135 2.53 18.93 -6.06
C GLU A 135 2.08 18.65 -4.63
N MET A 136 2.14 17.39 -4.22
CA MET A 136 1.84 16.92 -2.87
C MET A 136 2.98 16.00 -2.41
N LYS A 137 3.52 16.27 -1.22
CA LYS A 137 4.51 15.38 -0.61
C LYS A 137 3.82 14.12 -0.09
N ILE A 138 4.53 13.00 -0.17
CA ILE A 138 4.14 11.74 0.43
C ILE A 138 5.34 11.13 1.16
N ASP A 139 5.09 10.59 2.34
CA ASP A 139 6.06 9.87 3.12
C ASP A 139 6.50 8.58 2.44
N SER A 140 7.79 8.31 2.54
CA SER A 140 8.44 7.08 2.12
C SER A 140 8.79 6.27 3.36
N TRP A 141 8.45 4.99 3.34
CA TRP A 141 8.66 4.08 4.46
C TRP A 141 9.67 3.01 4.10
N HIS A 142 10.62 2.78 5.00
CA HIS A 142 11.62 1.73 4.86
C HIS A 142 11.21 0.53 5.71
N ILE A 143 11.20 -0.65 5.10
CA ILE A 143 11.11 -1.93 5.79
C ILE A 143 12.50 -2.58 5.88
N ILE A 144 12.88 -2.98 7.08
CA ILE A 144 14.10 -3.75 7.36
C ILE A 144 13.69 -5.08 7.98
N MET A 145 14.01 -6.18 7.30
CA MET A 145 13.79 -7.52 7.80
C MET A 145 15.12 -8.18 8.13
N ARG A 146 15.24 -8.73 9.33
CA ARG A 146 16.44 -9.45 9.80
C ARG A 146 16.05 -10.87 10.18
N MET A 147 16.80 -11.85 9.68
CA MET A 147 16.61 -13.28 9.97
C MET A 147 17.96 -14.00 9.99
N ARG A 148 18.09 -15.07 10.78
CA ARG A 148 19.36 -15.81 10.87
C ARG A 148 19.70 -16.48 9.54
N SER A 149 20.99 -16.54 9.23
CA SER A 149 21.53 -17.32 8.12
C SER A 149 21.31 -18.81 8.39
N PRO A 150 20.84 -19.57 7.39
CA PRO A 150 20.66 -21.02 7.54
C PRO A 150 21.98 -21.72 7.88
N LYS A 151 21.94 -22.75 8.73
CA LYS A 151 23.14 -23.51 9.16
C LYS A 151 23.61 -24.55 8.12
N GLU A 152 22.77 -24.96 7.18
CA GLU A 152 23.10 -25.86 6.05
C GLU A 152 22.42 -25.39 4.75
N GLY A 153 23.15 -25.49 3.63
CA GLY A 153 22.77 -24.94 2.32
C GLY A 153 23.74 -23.85 1.85
N SER A 154 23.89 -23.68 0.52
CA SER A 154 24.73 -22.61 -0.05
C SER A 154 24.38 -21.25 0.54
N CYS A 155 25.36 -20.38 0.74
CA CYS A 155 25.19 -19.00 1.20
C CYS A 155 24.40 -18.09 0.23
N ASP A 156 23.81 -18.67 -0.81
CA ASP A 156 22.75 -18.05 -1.59
C ASP A 156 21.45 -18.08 -0.80
N PRO A 157 20.66 -16.99 -0.77
CA PRO A 157 19.38 -16.96 -0.08
C PRO A 157 18.59 -18.20 -0.51
N ILE A 158 18.14 -19.00 0.46
CA ILE A 158 17.29 -20.19 0.26
C ILE A 158 16.43 -19.96 -0.98
N GLY A 159 16.64 -20.78 -2.00
CA GLY A 159 16.06 -20.58 -3.33
C GLY A 159 14.58 -20.25 -3.29
N PRO A 160 14.18 -19.33 -4.17
CA PRO A 160 13.90 -17.96 -3.75
C PRO A 160 12.74 -17.93 -2.75
N LEU A 161 12.92 -17.26 -1.61
CA LEU A 161 11.84 -16.36 -1.24
C LEU A 161 11.65 -15.47 -2.48
N GLU A 162 10.55 -15.62 -3.22
CA GLU A 162 10.10 -14.62 -4.19
C GLU A 162 9.78 -13.36 -3.38
N LEU A 163 10.83 -12.69 -2.91
CA LEU A 163 10.73 -11.43 -2.23
C LEU A 163 10.20 -10.44 -3.26
N PRO A 164 9.33 -9.52 -2.81
CA PRO A 164 8.96 -8.34 -3.57
C PRO A 164 10.19 -7.73 -4.26
N HIS A 165 10.03 -7.25 -5.50
CA HIS A 165 11.07 -6.49 -6.18
C HIS A 165 11.51 -5.26 -5.37
N SER A 166 10.64 -4.78 -4.48
CA SER A 166 10.92 -3.69 -3.55
C SER A 166 11.82 -4.10 -2.37
N LEU A 167 12.07 -5.40 -2.15
CA LEU A 167 12.89 -5.93 -1.04
C LEU A 167 14.18 -6.57 -1.56
N HIS A 168 15.33 -6.01 -1.19
CA HIS A 168 16.65 -6.47 -1.60
C HIS A 168 17.47 -6.99 -0.42
N ALA A 169 18.23 -8.07 -0.63
CA ALA A 169 19.21 -8.54 0.35
C ALA A 169 20.36 -7.53 0.45
N PHE A 170 20.62 -7.02 1.65
CA PHE A 170 21.72 -6.12 1.93
C PHE A 170 22.93 -6.94 2.39
N HIS A 171 23.87 -7.20 1.49
CA HIS A 171 25.18 -7.75 1.80
C HIS A 171 26.18 -6.59 1.90
N ARG A 172 26.92 -6.47 3.02
CA ARG A 172 27.94 -5.43 3.13
C ARG A 172 29.13 -5.79 2.22
N ILE A 173 29.55 -4.84 1.39
CA ILE A 173 30.90 -4.77 0.81
C ILE A 173 31.91 -4.55 1.97
N SER A 174 33.12 -5.10 1.82
CA SER A 174 34.18 -5.22 2.82
C SER A 174 34.48 -3.98 3.66
N GLN A 175 35.01 -4.23 4.86
CA GLN A 175 35.48 -3.28 5.87
C GLN A 175 36.35 -2.14 5.30
N THR A 176 35.75 -0.98 5.07
CA THR A 176 36.35 0.34 5.29
C THR A 176 35.19 1.33 5.46
N ASP A 177 35.39 2.34 6.31
CA ASP A 177 34.44 3.39 6.70
C ASP A 177 33.60 3.07 7.96
N LYS A 178 34.27 3.32 9.09
CA LYS A 178 33.66 3.68 10.37
C LYS A 178 33.40 5.19 10.35
N LEU A 179 32.14 5.62 10.40
CA LEU A 179 31.68 6.62 11.37
C LEU A 179 30.15 6.79 11.33
N ASP A 180 29.59 6.87 12.54
CA ASP A 180 28.34 7.52 12.94
C ASP A 180 26.99 6.98 12.47
N THR A 181 26.48 5.95 13.18
CA THR A 181 25.11 5.98 13.75
C THR A 181 24.94 4.94 14.89
N TYR A 182 24.51 5.40 16.07
CA TYR A 182 24.14 4.69 17.31
C TYR A 182 24.03 3.12 17.29
N ASN A 183 25.11 2.48 17.76
CA ASN A 183 25.29 1.29 18.63
C ASN A 183 24.23 0.17 18.88
N TRP A 184 23.23 -0.05 18.02
CA TRP A 184 22.52 -1.35 17.98
C TRP A 184 22.84 -2.18 16.72
N CYS A 185 23.41 -1.56 15.69
CA CYS A 185 23.84 -2.26 14.47
C CYS A 185 25.09 -3.13 14.69
N GLU A 186 26.03 -2.73 15.55
CA GLU A 186 27.31 -3.48 15.69
C GLU A 186 27.16 -4.85 16.36
N VAL A 187 26.18 -5.05 17.25
CA VAL A 187 26.00 -6.32 17.96
C VAL A 187 25.42 -7.42 17.05
N PHE A 188 24.62 -7.06 16.04
CA PHE A 188 23.95 -8.02 15.15
C PHE A 188 24.57 -8.12 13.75
N LEU A 189 25.50 -7.23 13.39
CA LEU A 189 26.27 -7.29 12.14
C LEU A 189 27.47 -8.25 12.22
N ARG A 190 27.76 -8.84 13.39
CA ARG A 190 28.90 -9.75 13.59
C ARG A 190 28.58 -11.24 13.45
N ASP A 191 27.32 -11.68 13.63
CA ASP A 191 27.01 -13.11 13.74
C ASP A 191 25.85 -13.57 12.84
N GLY A 192 26.13 -14.08 11.64
CA GLY A 192 25.21 -14.99 10.92
C GLY A 192 23.75 -14.57 10.75
N TYR A 193 23.44 -13.29 10.47
CA TYR A 193 22.09 -12.81 10.13
C TYR A 193 22.06 -12.19 8.72
N HIS A 194 21.03 -12.52 7.92
CA HIS A 194 20.70 -11.80 6.69
C HIS A 194 19.78 -10.61 6.98
N THR A 195 20.10 -9.47 6.37
CA THR A 195 19.27 -8.26 6.41
C THR A 195 18.70 -7.98 5.02
N PHE A 196 17.39 -7.83 4.93
CA PHE A 196 16.68 -7.38 3.74
C PHE A 196 16.13 -5.98 3.97
N ARG A 197 16.13 -5.16 2.92
CA ARG A 197 15.76 -3.75 2.96
C ARG A 197 14.88 -3.39 1.77
N GLY A 198 13.91 -2.52 1.98
CA GLY A 198 13.00 -2.09 0.92
C GLY A 198 12.22 -0.83 1.22
N GLY A 199 11.84 -0.09 0.19
CA GLY A 199 10.99 1.09 0.30
C GLY A 199 9.54 0.77 -0.09
N PHE A 200 8.57 1.45 0.52
CA PHE A 200 7.18 1.39 0.10
C PHE A 200 6.44 2.71 0.35
N TRP A 201 5.35 2.92 -0.40
CA TRP A 201 4.56 4.16 -0.43
C TRP A 201 3.07 3.94 -0.21
N ASN A 202 2.58 2.71 -0.20
CA ASN A 202 1.14 2.43 -0.05
C ASN A 202 0.84 1.69 1.24
N TYR A 203 1.26 0.43 1.37
CA TYR A 203 1.03 -0.34 2.59
C TYR A 203 1.95 -1.54 2.75
N PHE A 204 2.11 -1.94 4.01
CA PHE A 204 2.56 -3.26 4.41
C PHE A 204 1.42 -4.02 5.09
N SER A 205 1.33 -5.34 4.90
CA SER A 205 0.33 -6.17 5.60
C SER A 205 0.86 -7.55 5.90
N MET A 206 0.35 -8.17 6.97
CA MET A 206 0.67 -9.54 7.35
C MET A 206 -0.50 -10.28 8.00
N GLY A 207 -0.49 -11.61 7.92
CA GLY A 207 -1.45 -12.50 8.60
C GLY A 207 -2.51 -13.09 7.67
N SER A 208 -3.54 -13.71 8.26
CA SER A 208 -4.49 -14.57 7.51
C SER A 208 -5.33 -13.83 6.46
N PHE A 209 -5.57 -12.53 6.64
CA PHE A 209 -6.26 -11.68 5.66
C PHE A 209 -5.48 -11.52 4.35
N VAL A 210 -4.15 -11.50 4.42
CA VAL A 210 -3.27 -11.38 3.25
C VAL A 210 -3.41 -12.58 2.32
N LYS A 211 -3.47 -13.80 2.89
CA LYS A 211 -3.71 -15.05 2.16
C LYS A 211 -5.02 -15.00 1.35
N PHE A 212 -6.08 -14.42 1.91
CA PHE A 212 -7.35 -14.31 1.20
C PHE A 212 -7.33 -13.25 0.11
N ILE A 213 -6.68 -12.10 0.32
CA ILE A 213 -6.51 -11.11 -0.75
C ILE A 213 -5.74 -11.74 -1.93
N GLN A 214 -4.73 -12.56 -1.67
CA GLN A 214 -4.01 -13.31 -2.70
C GLN A 214 -4.95 -14.22 -3.50
N VAL A 215 -5.79 -15.01 -2.82
CA VAL A 215 -6.76 -15.93 -3.47
C VAL A 215 -7.85 -15.17 -4.23
N GLN A 216 -8.38 -14.06 -3.68
CA GLN A 216 -9.41 -13.27 -4.34
C GLN A 216 -8.86 -12.44 -5.52
N PHE A 217 -7.58 -12.04 -5.46
CA PHE A 217 -6.87 -11.42 -6.57
C PHE A 217 -6.65 -12.42 -7.72
N LEU A 218 -6.17 -13.63 -7.41
CA LEU A 218 -6.08 -14.75 -8.36
C LEU A 218 -7.46 -15.07 -8.96
N LEU A 219 -8.50 -15.13 -8.12
CA LEU A 219 -9.87 -15.37 -8.56
C LEU A 219 -10.39 -14.23 -9.46
N ARG A 220 -10.09 -12.96 -9.16
CA ARG A 220 -10.45 -11.82 -10.04
C ARG A 220 -9.72 -11.87 -11.38
N ILE A 221 -8.46 -12.30 -11.41
CA ILE A 221 -7.71 -12.48 -12.65
C ILE A 221 -8.33 -13.62 -13.47
N ILE A 222 -8.60 -14.76 -12.84
CA ILE A 222 -9.20 -15.93 -13.49
C ILE A 222 -10.62 -15.61 -13.96
N VAL A 223 -11.46 -15.03 -13.10
CA VAL A 223 -12.82 -14.61 -13.45
C VAL A 223 -12.77 -13.54 -14.53
N SER A 224 -11.89 -12.55 -14.48
CA SER A 224 -11.76 -11.54 -15.55
C SER A 224 -11.26 -12.13 -16.87
N ALA A 225 -10.41 -13.15 -16.84
CA ALA A 225 -9.96 -13.87 -18.03
C ALA A 225 -11.13 -14.67 -18.64
N ILE A 226 -11.92 -15.35 -17.81
CA ILE A 226 -13.10 -16.12 -18.23
C ILE A 226 -14.25 -15.19 -18.68
N TYR A 227 -14.47 -14.05 -18.00
CA TYR A 227 -15.50 -13.07 -18.33
C TYR A 227 -15.25 -12.36 -19.67
N LYS A 228 -13.97 -12.24 -20.07
CA LYS A 228 -13.62 -11.73 -21.40
C LYS A 228 -13.90 -12.73 -22.53
N SER A 229 -13.97 -14.02 -22.23
CA SER A 229 -14.25 -15.07 -23.21
C SER A 229 -15.75 -15.38 -23.37
N PHE A 230 -16.62 -14.86 -22.51
CA PHE A 230 -18.05 -15.18 -22.55
C PHE A 230 -18.88 -13.98 -22.10
N PHE A 231 -19.32 -13.15 -23.05
CA PHE A 231 -20.28 -12.09 -22.75
C PHE A 231 -21.70 -12.67 -22.71
N MET A 232 -22.49 -12.21 -21.73
CA MET A 232 -23.94 -12.36 -21.60
C MET A 232 -24.47 -13.58 -20.80
N VAL A 233 -24.31 -13.59 -19.47
CA VAL A 233 -25.28 -14.26 -18.55
C VAL A 233 -25.50 -13.40 -17.29
N LYS A 234 -26.77 -13.16 -16.95
CA LYS A 234 -27.27 -12.28 -15.88
C LYS A 234 -26.62 -12.55 -14.51
N GLN A 235 -26.44 -11.47 -13.74
CA GLN A 235 -25.79 -11.38 -12.41
C GLN A 235 -26.31 -12.33 -11.30
N GLY A 236 -27.36 -13.12 -11.52
CA GLY A 236 -27.98 -13.97 -10.49
C GLY A 236 -27.41 -15.40 -10.36
N THR A 237 -26.75 -15.95 -11.38
CA THR A 237 -26.51 -17.40 -11.45
C THR A 237 -25.21 -17.84 -10.74
N TYR A 238 -24.22 -16.96 -10.60
CA TYR A 238 -22.93 -17.30 -9.98
C TYR A 238 -22.96 -17.33 -8.45
N VAL A 239 -23.85 -16.55 -7.81
CA VAL A 239 -24.07 -16.66 -6.35
C VAL A 239 -24.67 -18.03 -6.01
N LYS A 240 -25.49 -18.59 -6.91
CA LYS A 240 -26.15 -19.89 -6.70
C LYS A 240 -25.21 -21.08 -6.90
N LEU A 241 -24.32 -21.03 -7.90
CA LEU A 241 -23.33 -22.10 -8.15
C LEU A 241 -22.17 -22.13 -7.15
N GLY A 242 -21.79 -20.97 -6.59
CA GLY A 242 -20.80 -20.91 -5.51
C GLY A 242 -21.29 -21.53 -4.19
N CYS A 243 -22.60 -21.51 -3.95
CA CYS A 243 -23.20 -22.03 -2.72
C CYS A 243 -23.54 -23.53 -2.76
N THR A 244 -23.64 -24.16 -3.94
CA THR A 244 -24.06 -25.57 -4.05
C THR A 244 -22.92 -26.57 -4.16
N GLN A 245 -21.68 -26.14 -4.44
CA GLN A 245 -20.52 -27.02 -4.70
C GLN A 245 -19.45 -27.03 -3.59
N GLY A 246 -19.72 -26.50 -2.39
CA GLY A 246 -18.88 -26.70 -1.19
C GLY A 246 -17.46 -26.10 -1.22
N TRP A 247 -16.97 -25.58 -2.35
CA TRP A 247 -15.61 -25.08 -2.53
C TRP A 247 -15.33 -23.71 -1.90
N LEU A 248 -16.37 -22.89 -1.66
CA LEU A 248 -16.22 -21.61 -0.97
C LEU A 248 -16.22 -21.75 0.56
N PHE A 249 -16.75 -22.84 1.11
CA PHE A 249 -16.91 -23.02 2.56
C PHE A 249 -15.90 -23.99 3.20
N GLY A 250 -15.22 -24.84 2.42
CA GLY A 250 -14.27 -25.81 2.96
C GLY A 250 -13.03 -25.21 3.66
N SER A 251 -12.66 -23.95 3.36
CA SER A 251 -11.55 -23.25 4.03
C SER A 251 -11.99 -22.29 5.14
N LEU A 252 -13.30 -22.07 5.34
CA LEU A 252 -13.84 -21.20 6.40
C LEU A 252 -13.85 -21.89 7.77
N PHE A 253 -13.66 -23.22 7.83
CA PHE A 253 -13.81 -24.05 9.03
C PHE A 253 -12.56 -24.84 9.44
N ARG A 254 -11.34 -24.38 9.08
CA ARG A 254 -10.08 -24.89 9.69
C ARG A 254 -9.68 -24.06 10.92
N PRO A 255 -8.93 -24.64 11.88
CA PRO A 255 -8.84 -24.15 13.26
C PRO A 255 -8.41 -22.68 13.29
N SER A 256 -8.99 -21.94 14.23
CA SER A 256 -8.87 -20.48 14.44
C SER A 256 -7.62 -19.86 13.79
N PRO A 257 -7.76 -18.85 12.91
CA PRO A 257 -6.59 -18.15 12.38
C PRO A 257 -5.73 -17.69 13.56
N MET A 258 -4.47 -18.14 13.60
CA MET A 258 -3.58 -17.81 14.70
C MET A 258 -3.52 -16.29 14.88
N SER A 259 -3.69 -15.87 16.13
CA SER A 259 -3.69 -14.46 16.47
C SER A 259 -2.33 -13.84 16.20
N ILE A 260 -2.30 -12.61 15.70
CA ILE A 260 -1.05 -11.86 15.56
C ILE A 260 -0.35 -11.72 16.92
N ALA A 261 -1.10 -11.55 18.01
CA ALA A 261 -0.55 -11.47 19.36
C ALA A 261 0.12 -12.78 19.83
N GLN A 262 -0.27 -13.92 19.25
CA GLN A 262 0.35 -15.21 19.53
C GLN A 262 1.68 -15.36 18.79
N ILE A 263 1.77 -14.90 17.54
CA ILE A 263 2.96 -15.10 16.70
C ILE A 263 4.01 -14.00 16.80
N THR A 264 3.66 -12.78 17.22
CA THR A 264 4.60 -11.66 17.27
C THR A 264 4.34 -10.72 18.44
N LYS A 265 5.42 -10.19 19.00
CA LYS A 265 5.41 -9.03 19.87
C LYS A 265 5.56 -7.78 18.99
N VAL A 266 4.64 -6.84 19.13
CA VAL A 266 4.64 -5.62 18.32
C VAL A 266 4.98 -4.42 19.18
N LYS A 267 5.95 -3.63 18.71
CA LYS A 267 6.37 -2.37 19.32
C LYS A 267 6.12 -1.24 18.37
N VAL A 268 5.75 -0.08 18.89
CA VAL A 268 5.56 1.14 18.11
C VAL A 268 6.39 2.27 18.69
N MET A 269 6.82 3.18 17.83
CA MET A 269 7.52 4.40 18.21
C MET A 269 6.63 5.59 17.87
N LYS A 270 5.96 6.17 18.87
CA LYS A 270 5.17 7.39 18.68
C LYS A 270 6.03 8.65 18.79
N LYS A 271 6.97 8.65 19.74
CA LYS A 271 7.95 9.71 19.97
C LYS A 271 9.34 9.19 19.63
N GLN A 272 10.19 10.07 19.09
CA GLN A 272 11.51 9.69 18.60
C GLN A 272 12.33 9.01 19.71
N GLY A 273 12.85 7.81 19.42
CA GLY A 273 13.66 7.02 20.36
C GLY A 273 12.89 6.26 21.45
N GLN A 274 11.57 6.47 21.59
CA GLN A 274 10.76 5.82 22.63
C GLN A 274 9.88 4.71 22.03
N TRP A 275 10.31 3.46 22.22
CA TRP A 275 9.55 2.27 21.85
C TRP A 275 8.58 1.86 22.96
N GLU A 276 7.33 1.64 22.61
CA GLU A 276 6.29 1.12 23.50
C GLU A 276 5.70 -0.20 22.95
N ASP A 277 5.35 -1.11 23.85
CA ASP A 277 4.68 -2.36 23.48
C ASP A 277 3.23 -2.07 23.06
N LEU A 278 2.87 -2.44 21.82
CA LEU A 278 1.52 -2.31 21.31
C LEU A 278 0.66 -3.50 21.73
N LYS A 279 -0.34 -3.24 22.58
CA LYS A 279 -1.32 -4.26 23.00
C LYS A 279 -2.24 -4.61 21.82
N ILE A 280 -2.10 -5.83 21.29
CA ILE A 280 -2.95 -6.35 20.21
C ILE A 280 -4.01 -7.27 20.82
N PRO A 281 -5.32 -7.02 20.57
CA PRO A 281 -6.37 -7.93 21.01
C PRO A 281 -6.19 -9.34 20.41
N ARG A 282 -6.41 -10.38 21.21
CA ARG A 282 -6.24 -11.78 20.79
C ARG A 282 -7.10 -12.17 19.58
N CYS A 283 -8.18 -11.45 19.31
CA CYS A 283 -9.05 -11.70 18.16
C CYS A 283 -8.47 -11.22 16.83
N ILE A 284 -7.38 -10.45 16.80
CA ILE A 284 -6.78 -9.91 15.57
C ILE A 284 -5.89 -10.96 14.90
N GLY A 285 -6.30 -11.43 13.71
CA GLY A 285 -5.55 -12.39 12.88
C GLY A 285 -4.73 -11.76 11.74
N SER A 286 -4.79 -10.44 11.58
CA SER A 286 -3.99 -9.71 10.57
C SER A 286 -3.80 -8.25 10.92
N ILE A 287 -2.66 -7.69 10.48
CA ILE A 287 -2.31 -6.28 10.63
C ILE A 287 -2.00 -5.69 9.25
N VAL A 288 -2.43 -4.44 9.06
CA VAL A 288 -2.11 -3.61 7.90
C VAL A 288 -1.52 -2.30 8.41
N CYS A 289 -0.36 -1.93 7.90
CA CYS A 289 0.30 -0.64 8.09
C CYS A 289 0.10 0.18 6.82
N LEU A 290 -0.64 1.28 6.90
CA LEU A 290 -1.03 2.11 5.77
C LEU A 290 -0.26 3.42 5.78
N ASN A 291 0.20 3.83 4.61
CA ASN A 291 0.70 5.18 4.33
C ASN A 291 -0.32 6.01 3.54
N LEU A 292 -1.20 5.35 2.80
CA LEU A 292 -2.27 6.00 2.03
C LEU A 292 -3.62 5.86 2.74
N PRO A 293 -4.51 6.87 2.62
CA PRO A 293 -5.86 6.80 3.17
C PRO A 293 -6.75 5.78 2.45
N SER A 294 -6.26 5.19 1.35
CA SER A 294 -7.02 4.23 0.55
C SER A 294 -6.26 2.94 0.29
N PHE A 295 -6.99 1.82 0.38
CA PHE A 295 -6.49 0.46 0.32
C PHE A 295 -7.29 -0.37 -0.68
N SER A 296 -6.60 -1.23 -1.44
CA SER A 296 -7.16 -2.25 -2.33
C SER A 296 -8.34 -1.78 -3.20
N GLY A 297 -8.13 -0.76 -4.03
CA GLY A 297 -9.19 -0.24 -4.89
C GLY A 297 -10.14 0.70 -4.16
N GLY A 298 -9.62 1.43 -3.17
CA GLY A 298 -10.25 2.63 -2.63
C GLY A 298 -10.99 2.51 -1.31
N PHE A 299 -10.92 1.36 -0.64
CA PHE A 299 -11.44 1.19 0.71
C PHE A 299 -10.65 2.04 1.71
N ASN A 300 -11.26 2.41 2.83
CA ASN A 300 -10.59 3.17 3.89
C ASN A 300 -10.54 2.34 5.19
N PRO A 301 -9.49 1.52 5.40
CA PRO A 301 -9.39 0.68 6.59
C PRO A 301 -9.26 1.47 7.88
N TRP A 302 -8.71 2.68 7.83
CA TRP A 302 -8.59 3.58 8.96
C TRP A 302 -9.94 4.22 9.30
N GLY A 303 -10.76 4.54 8.30
CA GLY A 303 -12.00 5.29 8.45
C GLY A 303 -11.77 6.71 9.00
N THR A 304 -12.84 7.32 9.53
CA THR A 304 -12.75 8.61 10.21
C THR A 304 -12.79 8.38 11.74
N PRO A 305 -11.74 8.76 12.50
CA PRO A 305 -11.76 8.61 13.95
C PRO A 305 -12.83 9.53 14.57
N PHE A 306 -13.62 9.00 15.52
CA PHE A 306 -14.57 9.78 16.30
C PHE A 306 -13.84 10.72 17.28
N ARG A 307 -14.41 11.90 17.51
CA ARG A 307 -13.86 13.00 18.33
C ARG A 307 -13.41 12.58 19.74
N LYS A 308 -14.08 11.62 20.38
CA LYS A 308 -13.70 11.10 21.71
C LYS A 308 -12.43 10.22 21.69
N LYS A 309 -12.20 9.45 20.61
CA LYS A 309 -10.98 8.62 20.45
C LYS A 309 -9.75 9.44 20.06
N PHE A 310 -9.94 10.64 19.49
CA PHE A 310 -8.88 11.62 19.28
C PHE A 310 -8.26 12.05 20.62
N LEU A 311 -9.11 12.33 21.62
CA LEU A 311 -8.70 12.80 22.94
C LEU A 311 -8.06 11.70 23.80
N ASP A 312 -8.61 10.48 23.80
CA ASP A 312 -8.15 9.41 24.70
C ASP A 312 -6.91 8.64 24.19
N ARG A 313 -6.72 8.54 22.86
CA ARG A 313 -5.67 7.71 22.24
C ARG A 313 -4.74 8.46 21.30
N GLY A 314 -4.98 9.77 21.08
CA GLY A 314 -4.15 10.61 20.20
C GLY A 314 -4.19 10.20 18.73
N LEU A 315 -5.29 9.62 18.26
CA LEU A 315 -5.44 9.18 16.86
C LEU A 315 -5.95 10.34 16.00
N THR A 316 -5.22 10.67 14.93
CA THR A 316 -5.52 11.73 13.97
C THR A 316 -6.19 11.15 12.71
N PRO A 317 -6.81 12.01 11.87
CA PRO A 317 -7.06 11.66 10.48
C PRO A 317 -5.77 11.24 9.76
N PRO A 318 -5.85 10.38 8.74
CA PRO A 318 -4.67 9.94 8.01
C PRO A 318 -4.20 11.05 7.06
N PHE A 319 -2.92 11.39 7.14
CA PHE A 319 -2.25 12.31 6.22
C PHE A 319 -1.15 11.55 5.49
N VAL A 320 -0.81 12.00 4.28
CA VAL A 320 0.23 11.32 3.49
C VAL A 320 1.64 11.83 3.79
N ASP A 321 1.80 12.88 4.60
CA ASP A 321 3.05 13.61 4.83
C ASP A 321 3.26 14.03 6.30
N ASP A 322 2.63 13.34 7.26
CA ASP A 322 2.75 13.64 8.70
C ASP A 322 3.85 12.86 9.43
N GLY A 323 4.53 11.94 8.73
CA GLY A 323 5.54 11.06 9.27
C GLY A 323 4.98 9.94 10.16
N LEU A 324 3.68 9.64 10.06
CA LEU A 324 3.00 8.59 10.81
C LEU A 324 2.45 7.50 9.89
N ILE A 325 2.48 6.26 10.36
CA ILE A 325 1.88 5.11 9.68
C ILE A 325 0.66 4.63 10.46
N GLU A 326 -0.46 4.43 9.77
CA GLU A 326 -1.68 3.91 10.38
C GLU A 326 -1.61 2.39 10.54
N ILE A 327 -1.75 1.89 11.76
CA ILE A 327 -1.73 0.46 12.09
C ILE A 327 -3.17 0.00 12.37
N VAL A 328 -3.69 -0.86 11.48
CA VAL A 328 -5.05 -1.38 11.52
C VAL A 328 -5.05 -2.90 11.66
N GLY A 329 -5.85 -3.42 12.58
CA GLY A 329 -6.05 -4.86 12.78
C GLY A 329 -7.36 -5.37 12.20
N PHE A 330 -7.35 -6.58 11.63
CA PHE A 330 -8.56 -7.31 11.25
C PHE A 330 -8.63 -8.67 11.94
N ARG A 331 -9.83 -9.03 12.41
CA ARG A 331 -10.07 -10.30 13.10
C ARG A 331 -9.86 -11.50 12.18
N ASN A 332 -10.48 -11.44 11.03
CA ASN A 332 -10.43 -12.48 10.01
C ASN A 332 -10.83 -11.89 8.65
N VAL A 333 -10.88 -12.75 7.64
CA VAL A 333 -11.30 -12.40 6.29
C VAL A 333 -12.71 -11.77 6.26
N LEU A 334 -13.65 -12.35 7.01
CA LEU A 334 -15.02 -11.85 7.08
C LEU A 334 -15.09 -10.44 7.67
N HIS A 335 -14.28 -10.15 8.69
CA HIS A 335 -14.14 -8.80 9.22
C HIS A 335 -13.61 -7.82 8.17
N GLY A 336 -12.74 -8.27 7.26
CA GLY A 336 -12.30 -7.46 6.12
C GLY A 336 -13.44 -7.01 5.20
N LEU A 337 -14.56 -7.75 5.13
CA LEU A 337 -15.74 -7.35 4.35
C LEU A 337 -16.43 -6.10 4.93
N VAL A 338 -16.13 -5.72 6.18
CA VAL A 338 -16.65 -4.48 6.76
C VAL A 338 -16.33 -3.28 5.87
N LEU A 339 -15.18 -3.31 5.18
CA LEU A 339 -14.73 -2.24 4.29
C LEU A 339 -15.66 -1.99 3.09
N LEU A 340 -16.55 -2.94 2.76
CA LEU A 340 -17.57 -2.75 1.71
C LEU A 340 -18.68 -1.78 2.16
N ALA A 341 -18.87 -1.61 3.46
CA ALA A 341 -19.84 -0.65 3.99
C ALA A 341 -19.24 0.77 4.00
N PRO A 342 -20.04 1.83 3.75
CA PRO A 342 -19.55 3.21 3.66
C PRO A 342 -18.73 3.70 4.86
N ASN A 343 -19.06 3.24 6.07
CA ASN A 343 -18.38 3.61 7.33
C ASN A 343 -17.61 2.43 7.96
N GLY A 344 -17.37 1.39 7.17
CA GLY A 344 -16.67 0.22 7.64
C GLY A 344 -15.17 0.45 7.73
N HIS A 345 -14.60 0.19 8.91
CA HIS A 345 -13.19 0.33 9.18
C HIS A 345 -12.68 -0.87 9.99
N GLY A 346 -11.36 -1.11 9.95
CA GLY A 346 -10.73 -2.11 10.80
C GLY A 346 -10.56 -1.62 12.23
N TYR A 347 -9.89 -2.44 13.06
CA TYR A 347 -9.57 -2.06 14.43
C TYR A 347 -8.37 -1.12 14.44
N ARG A 348 -8.54 0.14 14.85
CA ARG A 348 -7.44 1.13 14.91
C ARG A 348 -6.51 0.78 16.08
N LEU A 349 -5.31 0.29 15.79
CA LEU A 349 -4.34 -0.13 16.81
C LEU A 349 -3.47 1.04 17.24
N ALA A 350 -2.85 1.76 16.31
CA ALA A 350 -2.01 2.92 16.59
C ALA A 350 -1.73 3.75 15.32
N GLN A 351 -1.23 4.97 15.52
CA GLN A 351 -0.42 5.71 14.56
C GLN A 351 0.98 5.88 15.15
N ALA A 352 2.02 5.72 14.34
CA ALA A 352 3.40 5.71 14.84
C ALA A 352 4.41 6.12 13.77
N LYS A 353 5.58 6.62 14.19
CA LYS A 353 6.73 6.94 13.32
C LYS A 353 7.54 5.70 12.92
N ALA A 354 7.43 4.63 13.70
CA ALA A 354 7.98 3.33 13.39
C ALA A 354 7.18 2.21 14.07
N VAL A 355 7.22 1.02 13.48
CA VAL A 355 6.65 -0.21 14.04
C VAL A 355 7.64 -1.35 13.89
N ARG A 356 7.77 -2.18 14.93
CA ARG A 356 8.65 -3.34 14.95
C ARG A 356 7.86 -4.59 15.32
N PHE A 357 8.00 -5.63 14.51
CA PHE A 357 7.44 -6.96 14.71
C PHE A 357 8.57 -7.91 15.10
N GLU A 358 8.54 -8.39 16.33
CA GLU A 358 9.46 -9.39 16.86
C GLU A 358 8.73 -10.74 16.85
N PHE A 359 9.07 -11.64 15.94
CA PHE A 359 8.39 -12.92 15.80
C PHE A 359 8.85 -13.91 16.88
N LYS A 360 7.89 -14.61 17.48
CA LYS A 360 8.15 -15.58 18.54
C LYS A 360 8.57 -16.92 17.94
N LYS A 361 9.53 -17.56 18.61
CA LYS A 361 10.00 -18.91 18.31
C LYS A 361 8.83 -19.91 18.37
N ASP A 362 8.78 -20.83 17.41
CA ASP A 362 7.85 -21.96 17.33
C ASP A 362 6.36 -21.61 17.33
N ALA A 363 6.01 -20.34 17.14
CA ALA A 363 4.61 -19.92 17.16
C ALA A 363 3.86 -20.31 15.88
N ALA A 364 4.54 -20.35 14.73
CA ALA A 364 4.04 -20.87 13.46
C ALA A 364 5.21 -21.10 12.50
N ASN A 365 5.03 -21.93 11.47
CA ASN A 365 6.11 -22.20 10.49
C ASN A 365 6.34 -21.02 9.53
N HIS A 366 5.30 -20.27 9.20
CA HIS A 366 5.37 -19.14 8.27
C HIS A 366 4.19 -18.18 8.47
N THR A 367 4.34 -16.97 7.95
CA THR A 367 3.25 -15.99 7.77
C THR A 367 3.24 -15.45 6.35
N PHE A 368 2.11 -14.95 5.90
CA PHE A 368 2.00 -14.27 4.60
C PHE A 368 2.16 -12.78 4.82
N MET A 369 3.04 -12.17 4.05
CA MET A 369 3.29 -10.73 4.07
C MET A 369 3.08 -10.15 2.68
N ARG A 370 2.83 -8.85 2.62
CA ARG A 370 2.64 -8.12 1.38
C ARG A 370 3.05 -6.67 1.53
N ILE A 371 3.75 -6.14 0.52
CA ILE A 371 4.20 -4.76 0.45
C ILE A 371 3.83 -4.19 -0.92
N ASP A 372 3.14 -3.05 -0.95
CA ASP A 372 2.73 -2.33 -2.18
C ASP A 372 2.09 -3.19 -3.29
N GLY A 373 1.46 -4.30 -2.91
CA GLY A 373 0.81 -5.22 -3.85
C GLY A 373 1.57 -6.52 -4.12
N GLU A 374 2.83 -6.63 -3.71
CA GLU A 374 3.71 -7.79 -3.92
C GLU A 374 3.71 -8.71 -2.68
N PRO A 375 3.11 -9.92 -2.77
CA PRO A 375 3.02 -10.85 -1.66
C PRO A 375 4.25 -11.76 -1.56
N TRP A 376 4.58 -12.21 -0.35
CA TRP A 376 5.52 -13.32 -0.15
C TRP A 376 5.15 -14.15 1.07
N LYS A 377 5.68 -15.37 1.12
CA LYS A 377 5.53 -16.28 2.26
C LYS A 377 6.79 -16.18 3.11
N GLN A 378 6.68 -15.59 4.29
CA GLN A 378 7.79 -15.38 5.20
C GLN A 378 7.93 -16.55 6.18
N PRO A 379 9.05 -17.30 6.17
CA PRO A 379 9.39 -18.25 7.22
C PRO A 379 9.50 -17.55 8.58
N LEU A 380 9.02 -18.21 9.61
CA LEU A 380 9.10 -17.77 11.00
C LEU A 380 10.12 -18.64 11.77
N PRO A 381 10.66 -18.14 12.89
CA PRO A 381 11.76 -18.82 13.58
C PRO A 381 11.30 -20.16 14.19
N ALA A 382 12.08 -21.22 13.95
CA ALA A 382 11.76 -22.60 14.36
C ALA A 382 12.74 -23.20 15.41
N ASP A 383 13.61 -22.36 16.01
CA ASP A 383 14.62 -22.75 17.02
C ASP A 383 15.17 -21.47 17.71
N ASP A 384 16.49 -21.35 17.92
CA ASP A 384 17.18 -20.17 18.44
C ASP A 384 17.17 -18.93 17.53
N ASP A 385 16.45 -19.00 16.42
CA ASP A 385 16.39 -17.97 15.43
C ASP A 385 15.48 -16.81 15.86
N THR A 386 15.77 -15.65 15.30
CA THR A 386 14.96 -14.44 15.52
C THR A 386 14.66 -13.82 14.17
N VAL A 387 13.37 -13.63 13.87
CA VAL A 387 12.92 -12.83 12.74
C VAL A 387 12.37 -11.51 13.28
N VAL A 388 12.91 -10.40 12.79
CA VAL A 388 12.47 -9.07 13.15
C VAL A 388 12.17 -8.28 11.88
N VAL A 389 10.98 -7.68 11.82
CA VAL A 389 10.60 -6.75 10.76
C VAL A 389 10.39 -5.38 11.39
N GLU A 390 11.10 -4.39 10.90
CA GLU A 390 10.99 -3.00 11.33
C GLU A 390 10.55 -2.14 10.15
N ILE A 391 9.57 -1.28 10.38
CA ILE A 391 9.10 -0.28 9.43
C ILE A 391 9.28 1.08 10.07
N SER A 392 9.90 2.01 9.36
CA SER A 392 10.20 3.35 9.86
C SER A 392 10.12 4.37 8.74
N HIS A 393 9.75 5.60 9.10
CA HIS A 393 9.80 6.73 8.19
C HIS A 393 11.23 6.93 7.65
N PHE A 394 11.36 7.14 6.34
CA PHE A 394 12.64 7.29 5.66
C PHE A 394 12.84 8.69 5.07
N GLY A 395 11.78 9.26 4.52
CA GLY A 395 11.83 10.56 3.84
C GLY A 395 10.52 10.85 3.14
N GLN A 396 10.55 11.74 2.15
CA GLN A 396 9.38 12.13 1.37
C GLN A 396 9.72 12.20 -0.11
N VAL A 397 8.73 11.91 -0.96
CA VAL A 397 8.79 12.12 -2.41
C VAL A 397 7.63 12.99 -2.85
N SER A 398 7.73 13.58 -4.04
CA SER A 398 6.69 14.43 -4.60
C SER A 398 5.79 13.65 -5.56
N MET A 399 4.49 13.75 -5.36
CA MET A 399 3.46 13.22 -6.24
C MET A 399 2.66 14.36 -6.84
N LEU A 400 2.14 14.16 -8.06
CA LEU A 400 1.16 15.05 -8.64
C LEU A 400 -0.24 14.62 -8.21
N ALA A 401 -1.02 15.57 -7.71
CA ALA A 401 -2.38 15.39 -7.22
C ALA A 401 -3.36 16.24 -8.03
N THR A 402 -4.47 15.64 -8.43
CA THR A 402 -5.57 16.40 -9.03
C THR A 402 -6.40 17.09 -7.93
N PRO A 403 -7.21 18.12 -8.26
CA PRO A 403 -8.11 18.76 -7.29
C PRO A 403 -9.12 17.81 -6.63
N SER A 404 -9.38 16.65 -7.25
CA SER A 404 -10.28 15.61 -6.73
C SER A 404 -9.56 14.50 -5.96
N CYS A 405 -8.30 14.71 -5.59
CA CYS A 405 -7.53 13.73 -4.82
C CYS A 405 -8.17 13.44 -3.45
N ARG A 406 -7.93 12.22 -2.94
CA ARG A 406 -8.44 11.79 -1.62
C ARG A 406 -7.38 11.96 -0.52
N SER A 407 -6.12 12.02 -0.93
CA SER A 407 -4.99 12.25 -0.05
C SER A 407 -5.05 13.65 0.53
N ARG A 408 -4.67 13.80 1.79
CA ARG A 408 -4.61 15.08 2.49
C ARG A 408 -3.19 15.30 2.97
N SER A 409 -2.71 16.52 2.76
CA SER A 409 -1.46 16.99 3.33
C SER A 409 -1.74 17.71 4.65
N VAL A 410 -0.83 17.58 5.62
CA VAL A 410 -0.87 18.36 6.86
C VAL A 410 -0.83 19.86 6.58
N ALA A 411 -0.17 20.27 5.49
CA ALA A 411 -0.03 21.67 5.09
C ALA A 411 -1.26 22.22 4.33
N ASP A 412 -2.26 21.39 4.02
CA ASP A 412 -3.47 21.84 3.33
C ASP A 412 -4.34 22.71 4.26
N PRO A 413 -4.63 23.98 3.91
CA PRO A 413 -5.45 24.88 4.72
C PRO A 413 -6.92 24.46 4.85
N SER A 414 -7.39 23.52 4.01
CA SER A 414 -8.73 22.91 4.11
C SER A 414 -8.76 21.67 5.01
N SER A 415 -7.60 21.20 5.48
CA SER A 415 -7.53 20.20 6.54
C SER A 415 -8.27 20.73 7.75
N PRO A 416 -9.11 19.93 8.43
CA PRO A 416 -9.80 20.38 9.62
C PRO A 416 -8.76 20.71 10.70
N THR A 417 -8.38 21.99 10.78
CA THR A 417 -7.93 22.61 12.03
C THR A 417 -9.01 22.29 13.04
N ALA A 418 -8.64 21.77 14.19
CA ALA A 418 -9.58 21.34 15.23
C ALA A 418 -10.68 22.39 15.51
N CYS A 419 -11.80 22.30 14.81
CA CYS A 419 -12.98 23.15 14.95
C CYS A 419 -14.20 22.28 14.63
N TYR A 420 -14.82 21.72 15.67
CA TYR A 420 -16.15 22.11 16.16
C TYR A 420 -17.28 21.87 15.16
N ASP A 421 -17.62 20.59 14.98
CA ASP A 421 -19.01 20.19 14.83
C ASP A 421 -19.48 19.63 16.18
N GLU A 422 -20.14 20.49 16.95
CA GLU A 422 -21.12 20.06 17.95
C GLU A 422 -22.33 19.54 17.19
N ASP A 423 -22.58 18.23 17.30
CA ASP A 423 -23.92 17.65 17.35
C ASP A 423 -23.82 16.16 17.01
N LYS A 424 -23.80 15.34 18.06
CA LYS A 424 -24.56 14.08 18.23
C LYS A 424 -24.22 13.55 19.63
N SER A 425 -24.89 14.11 20.64
CA SER A 425 -24.91 13.53 21.98
C SER A 425 -25.73 12.24 21.94
N SER A 426 -25.08 11.11 22.25
CA SER A 426 -25.79 10.00 22.88
C SER A 426 -25.01 9.60 24.12
N THR A 427 -25.68 9.81 25.24
CA THR A 427 -25.28 9.48 26.59
C THR A 427 -25.11 7.97 26.69
N ASP A 428 -23.95 7.49 27.14
CA ASP A 428 -23.90 6.20 27.82
C ASP A 428 -22.93 6.28 28.99
N LYS A 429 -23.47 6.00 30.17
CA LYS A 429 -22.80 6.08 31.46
C LYS A 429 -21.87 4.87 31.62
N GLY A 430 -20.83 5.06 32.43
CA GLY A 430 -19.68 4.16 32.51
C GLY A 430 -20.04 2.74 32.95
N GLU A 431 -19.45 1.78 32.23
CA GLU A 431 -19.07 0.43 32.65
C GLU A 431 -18.11 -0.13 31.57
N THR A 432 -17.18 -1.01 31.96
CA THR A 432 -15.90 -1.34 31.29
C THR A 432 -15.94 -1.58 29.77
N ALA A 433 -15.07 -0.88 29.03
CA ALA A 433 -15.16 -0.64 27.58
C ALA A 433 -14.61 -1.75 26.65
N ASP A 434 -13.94 -2.78 27.15
CA ASP A 434 -13.21 -3.72 26.28
C ASP A 434 -14.07 -4.86 25.69
N ASP A 435 -15.25 -5.14 26.26
CA ASP A 435 -16.09 -6.28 25.83
C ASP A 435 -17.26 -5.89 24.89
N TYR A 436 -17.55 -4.60 24.71
CA TYR A 436 -18.70 -4.13 23.91
C TYR A 436 -18.44 -3.97 22.40
N GLU A 437 -17.18 -3.82 21.93
CA GLU A 437 -16.88 -3.85 20.49
C GLU A 437 -17.06 -5.27 19.88
N ALA A 438 -17.27 -6.31 20.72
CA ALA A 438 -17.63 -7.65 20.28
C ALA A 438 -19.15 -7.88 20.17
N LYS A 439 -19.97 -7.17 20.97
CA LYS A 439 -21.40 -7.50 21.14
C LYS A 439 -22.40 -6.61 20.38
N ARG A 440 -22.00 -5.43 19.86
CA ARG A 440 -22.90 -4.56 19.07
C ARG A 440 -22.56 -4.54 17.57
N LYS A 441 -22.54 -5.68 16.87
CA LYS A 441 -22.67 -5.71 15.39
C LYS A 441 -23.29 -7.01 14.88
N PHE A 442 -24.46 -7.37 15.41
CA PHE A 442 -25.44 -8.20 14.72
C PHE A 442 -26.84 -7.73 15.10
N GLY A 443 -27.28 -6.65 14.48
CA GLY A 443 -28.69 -6.33 14.33
C GLY A 443 -29.05 -6.64 12.89
N ALA A 444 -29.67 -7.80 12.65
CA ALA A 444 -30.34 -8.11 11.40
C ALA A 444 -31.65 -7.31 11.31
N ALA A 445 -32.09 -7.08 10.08
CA ALA A 445 -33.38 -6.49 9.67
C ALA A 445 -33.52 -4.97 9.87
N ASP A 446 -33.18 -4.20 8.82
CA ASP A 446 -33.90 -2.96 8.42
C ASP A 446 -33.31 -2.30 7.15
N SER A 447 -32.25 -2.85 6.54
CA SER A 447 -31.62 -2.27 5.33
C SER A 447 -32.12 -2.84 3.99
N PHE A 448 -33.23 -3.59 3.97
CA PHE A 448 -33.90 -4.02 2.75
C PHE A 448 -35.35 -3.50 2.74
N LYS A 449 -35.52 -2.20 2.50
CA LYS A 449 -36.78 -1.67 1.96
C LYS A 449 -36.58 -1.51 0.46
N LEU A 450 -37.23 -2.39 -0.30
CA LEU A 450 -37.45 -2.19 -1.73
C LEU A 450 -38.45 -1.02 -1.89
N PRO A 451 -38.35 -0.18 -2.93
CA PRO A 451 -39.34 0.86 -3.17
C PRO A 451 -40.70 0.23 -3.50
N ASP A 452 -41.74 0.59 -2.75
CA ASP A 452 -43.13 0.27 -3.04
C ASP A 452 -43.57 1.07 -4.27
N GLU A 453 -43.63 0.43 -5.43
CA GLU A 453 -44.44 0.86 -6.59
C GLU A 453 -44.38 -0.23 -7.67
N ILE A 454 -45.34 -1.17 -7.65
CA ILE A 454 -45.97 -1.82 -8.81
C ILE A 454 -47.32 -2.36 -8.28
N ASP A 455 -48.40 -1.72 -8.73
CA ASP A 455 -49.78 -2.09 -8.41
C ASP A 455 -50.20 -3.29 -9.29
N ILE A 456 -50.42 -4.45 -8.65
CA ILE A 456 -50.73 -5.73 -9.33
C ILE A 456 -52.26 -5.90 -9.54
N ALA A 457 -53.09 -4.87 -9.33
CA ALA A 457 -54.53 -4.96 -9.53
C ALA A 457 -55.03 -4.79 -10.99
N ARG A 458 -54.16 -4.86 -12.01
CA ARG A 458 -54.54 -4.66 -13.42
C ARG A 458 -54.16 -5.76 -14.42
N LEU A 459 -53.87 -6.97 -13.95
CA LEU A 459 -53.71 -8.14 -14.83
C LEU A 459 -54.55 -9.30 -14.30
N SER A 460 -55.86 -9.20 -14.52
CA SER A 460 -56.80 -10.33 -14.56
C SER A 460 -57.04 -10.72 -16.01
#